data_AF-A0AAJ1ZZH1-F1
#
_entry.id   AF-A0AAJ1ZZH1-F1
#
_cell.length_a   1.000
_cell.length_b   1.000
_cell.length_c   1.000
_cell.angle_alpha   90.00
_cell.angle_beta   90.00
_cell.angle_gamma   90.00
#
_symmetry.space_group_name_H-M   'P 1'
#
loop_
_entity.id
_entity.type
_entity.pdbx_description
1 polymer ?
#
loop_
_entity_poly.entity_id
_entity_poly.type
_entity_poly.pdbx_seq_one_letter_code
_entity_poly.pdbx_strand_id
1 'polypeptide(L)' 'MRNAVHPLEHNTAEAEYLARQSSNGAAAYRRAVEATTGHLPTWAKRSRAGRKKRFNEDAALEAGALDL' A
#
# COMPACT_ATOMS: atom_id res chain seq x y z
N MET A 1 18.07 -16.35 8.87
CA MET A 1 18.30 -15.02 8.29
C MET A 1 17.81 -13.99 9.29
N ARG A 2 18.67 -13.12 9.83
CA ARG A 2 18.23 -11.99 10.65
C ARG A 2 17.46 -11.05 9.73
N ASN A 3 16.18 -10.83 9.99
CA ASN A 3 15.45 -9.71 9.39
C ASN A 3 16.14 -8.43 9.91
N ALA A 4 17.12 -7.94 9.18
CA ALA A 4 17.76 -6.66 9.48
C ALA A 4 16.64 -5.61 9.43
N VAL A 5 16.40 -4.97 10.57
CA VAL A 5 15.40 -3.91 10.66
C VAL A 5 15.89 -2.76 9.78
N HIS A 6 14.99 -2.20 8.98
CA HIS A 6 15.33 -1.10 8.09
C HIS A 6 15.85 0.10 8.92
N PRO A 7 16.91 0.81 8.51
CA PRO A 7 17.47 1.93 9.31
C PRO A 7 16.44 3.03 9.66
N LEU A 8 15.48 3.27 8.76
CA LEU A 8 14.39 4.24 8.95
C LEU A 8 13.15 3.68 9.65
N GLU A 9 13.16 2.43 10.14
CA GLU A 9 11.97 1.81 10.73
C GLU A 9 11.45 2.60 11.93
N HIS A 10 12.35 3.17 12.73
CA HIS A 10 12.02 3.93 13.93
C HIS A 10 11.94 5.45 13.72
N ASN A 11 12.08 5.93 12.47
CA ASN A 11 12.02 7.35 12.16
C ASN A 11 10.56 7.76 11.85
N THR A 12 9.84 8.21 12.88
CA THR A 12 8.44 8.60 12.77
C THR A 12 8.25 9.86 11.91
N ALA A 13 9.19 10.80 11.93
CA ALA A 13 9.11 12.03 11.14
C ALA A 13 9.09 11.76 9.63
N GLU A 14 9.91 10.79 9.19
CA GLU A 14 9.92 10.34 7.79
C GLU A 14 8.62 9.62 7.40
N ALA A 15 8.05 8.82 8.31
CA ALA A 15 6.76 8.19 8.10
C ALA A 15 5.64 9.22 7.93
N GLU A 16 5.60 10.24 8.78
CA GLU A 16 4.65 11.36 8.68
C GLU A 16 4.87 12.24 7.45
N TYR A 17 6.13 12.42 7.05
CA TYR A 17 6.46 13.11 5.80
C TYR A 17 5.88 12.36 4.61
N LEU A 18 6.12 11.04 4.50
CA LEU A 18 5.60 10.22 3.42
C LEU A 18 4.08 10.19 3.38
N ALA A 19 3.42 10.12 4.55
CA ALA A 19 1.96 10.10 4.66
C ALA A 19 1.29 11.38 4.11
N ARG A 20 2.00 12.52 4.15
CA ARG A 20 1.52 13.81 3.60
C ARG A 20 1.81 14.00 2.11
N GLN A 21 2.60 13.12 1.50
CA GLN A 21 2.95 13.25 0.09
C GLN A 21 1.81 12.86 -0.84
N SER A 22 1.79 13.49 -2.01
CA SER A 22 0.98 13.03 -3.14
C SER A 22 1.43 11.63 -3.58
N SER A 23 0.60 10.94 -4.36
CA SER A 23 0.91 9.61 -4.91
C SER A 23 2.27 9.58 -5.65
N ASN A 24 2.56 10.63 -6.42
CA ASN A 24 3.82 10.80 -7.14
C ASN A 24 4.99 11.06 -6.19
N GLY A 25 4.83 11.95 -5.21
CA GLY A 25 5.85 12.23 -4.19
C GLY A 25 6.20 10.97 -3.39
N ALA A 26 5.20 10.22 -2.97
CA ALA A 26 5.37 8.96 -2.27
C ALA A 26 6.03 7.88 -3.13
N ALA A 27 5.77 7.85 -4.45
CA ALA A 27 6.44 6.94 -5.37
C ALA A 27 7.92 7.31 -5.56
N ALA A 28 8.25 8.60 -5.70
CA ALA A 28 9.63 9.07 -5.80
C ALA A 28 10.42 8.79 -4.51
N TYR A 29 9.84 9.10 -3.36
CA TYR A 29 10.43 8.82 -2.04
C TYR A 29 10.80 7.34 -1.89
N ARG A 30 9.86 6.42 -2.18
CA ARG A 30 10.12 4.98 -2.10
C ARG A 30 11.27 4.55 -3.02
N ARG A 31 11.31 5.02 -4.27
CA ARG A 31 12.41 4.71 -5.18
C ARG A 31 13.75 5.18 -4.64
N ALA A 32 13.81 6.38 -4.05
CA ALA A 32 15.04 6.91 -3.48
C ALA A 32 15.50 6.13 -2.25
N VAL A 33 14.59 5.78 -1.33
CA VAL A 33 14.91 4.97 -0.15
C VAL A 33 15.38 3.58 -0.56
N GLU A 34 14.68 2.94 -1.49
CA GLU A 34 15.04 1.60 -1.96
C GLU A 34 16.38 1.59 -2.71
N ALA A 35 16.68 2.63 -3.51
CA ALA A 35 17.97 2.75 -4.19
C ALA A 35 19.15 2.98 -3.22
N THR A 36 18.91 3.65 -2.10
CA THR A 36 19.96 4.00 -1.12
C THR A 36 20.15 2.95 -0.03
N THR A 37 19.10 2.23 0.35
CA THR A 37 19.11 1.27 1.47
C THR A 37 18.85 -0.18 1.04
N GLY A 38 18.53 -0.41 -0.24
CA GLY A 38 18.26 -1.73 -0.82
C GLY A 38 16.87 -2.30 -0.53
N HIS A 39 16.09 -1.70 0.36
CA HIS A 39 14.75 -2.17 0.74
C HIS A 39 13.91 -1.03 1.32
N LEU A 40 12.65 -1.30 1.67
CA LEU A 40 11.74 -0.29 2.24
C LEU A 40 11.37 -0.61 3.69
N PRO A 41 11.24 0.42 4.56
CA PRO A 41 10.70 0.25 5.90
C PRO A 41 9.23 -0.16 5.84
N THR A 42 8.73 -0.79 6.90
CA THR A 42 7.37 -1.39 6.86
C THR A 42 6.28 -0.37 6.59
N TRP A 43 6.38 0.83 7.18
CA TRP A 43 5.44 1.93 6.99
C TRP A 43 5.44 2.51 5.57
N ALA A 44 6.52 2.32 4.79
CA ALA A 44 6.60 2.79 3.40
C ALA A 44 6.14 1.74 2.39
N LYS A 45 5.93 0.48 2.77
CA LYS A 45 5.56 -0.57 1.82
C LYS A 45 4.20 -0.28 1.18
N ARG A 46 4.07 -0.58 -0.11
CA ARG A 46 2.77 -0.45 -0.80
C ARG A 46 1.83 -1.55 -0.32
N SER A 47 0.61 -1.19 0.00
CA SER A 47 -0.49 -2.14 0.11
C SER A 47 -0.64 -2.84 -1.25
N ARG A 48 -0.59 -4.17 -1.25
CA ARG A 48 -0.84 -4.95 -2.46
C ARG A 48 -2.27 -4.65 -2.90
N ALA A 49 -2.48 -4.28 -4.17
CA ALA A 49 -3.82 -4.03 -4.68
C ALA A 49 -4.69 -5.28 -4.41
N GLY A 50 -5.75 -5.12 -3.63
CA GLY A 50 -6.69 -6.21 -3.36
C GLY A 50 -7.30 -6.72 -4.66
N ARG A 51 -7.66 -8.01 -4.69
CA ARG A 51 -8.42 -8.57 -5.81
C ARG A 51 -9.77 -7.84 -5.87
N LYS A 52 -10.09 -7.19 -6.99
CA LYS A 52 -11.42 -6.61 -7.21
C LYS A 52 -12.46 -7.70 -7.00
N LYS A 53 -13.40 -7.49 -6.07
CA LYS A 53 -14.56 -8.37 -5.89
C LYS A 53 -15.36 -8.29 -7.18
N ARG A 54 -15.44 -9.40 -7.92
CA ARG A 54 -16.33 -9.47 -9.08
C ARG A 54 -17.76 -9.41 -8.54
N PHE A 55 -18.57 -8.52 -9.10
CA PHE A 55 -20.00 -8.53 -8.84
C PHE A 55 -20.54 -9.88 -9.32
N ASN A 56 -21.23 -10.60 -8.44
CA ASN A 56 -21.84 -11.86 -8.78
C ASN A 56 -23.31 -11.58 -9.08
N GLU A 57 -23.67 -11.52 -10.36
CA GLU A 57 -25.05 -11.26 -10.82
C GLU A 57 -26.01 -12.32 -10.28
N ASP A 58 -25.58 -13.58 -10.18
CA ASP A 58 -26.41 -14.68 -9.66
C ASP A 58 -26.81 -14.43 -8.19
N ALA A 59 -25.87 -13.92 -7.38
CA ALA A 59 -26.15 -13.57 -5.98
C ALA A 59 -27.02 -12.31 -5.85
N ALA A 60 -27.02 -11.42 -6.84
CA ALA A 60 -27.84 -10.21 -6.86
C ALA A 60 -29.27 -10.48 -7.32
N LEU A 61 -29.46 -11.43 -8.26
CA LEU A 61 -30.75 -11.94 -8.68
C LEU A 61 -31.45 -12.70 -7.55
N GLU A 62 -30.76 -13.58 -6.83
CA GLU A 62 -31.36 -14.27 -5.67
C GLU A 62 -31.68 -13.34 -4.49
N ALA A 63 -31.00 -12.20 -4.38
CA ALA A 63 -31.26 -11.19 -3.36
C ALA A 63 -32.42 -10.23 -3.72
N GLY A 64 -33.07 -10.41 -4.88
CA GLY A 64 -34.19 -9.57 -5.33
C GLY A 64 -33.79 -8.11 -5.62
N ALA A 65 -32.51 -7.85 -5.93
CA ALA A 65 -31.99 -6.50 -6.11
C ALA A 65 -32.15 -5.95 -7.55
N LEU A 66 -32.71 -6.75 -8.46
CA LEU A 66 -33.01 -6.37 -9.84
C LEU A 66 -34.48 -6.68 -10.10
N ASP A 67 -35.34 -5.69 -9.88
CA ASP A 67 -36.76 -5.71 -10.25
C ASP A 67 -36.90 -4.88 -11.54
N LEU A 68 -37.28 -5.54 -12.64
CA LEU A 68 -37.71 -4.92 -13.91
C LEU A 68 -39.06 -5.52 -14.31
#